data_AF-A0A2V8W9U8-F1
#
_entry.id   AF-A0A2V8W9U8-F1
#
_cell.length_a   1.000
_cell.length_b   1.000
_cell.length_c   1.000
_cell.angle_alpha   90.00
_cell.angle_beta   90.00
_cell.angle_gamma   90.00
#
_symmetry.space_group_name_H-M   'P 1'
#
loop_
_entity.id
_entity.type
_entity.pdbx_description
1 polymer ?
#
loop_
_entity_poly.entity_id
_entity_poly.type
_entity_poly.pdbx_seq_one_letter_code
_entity_poly.pdbx_strand_id
1 'polypeptide(L)'
;MIQVRQQQVNGGARMGILAEPMTIHYAAVNKDGTWHEMGDRILPGKEPVFIFEKNLKCVRDKDWLWPTRSAPSATRDAILQQMSRNPT
;
A
#
# COMPACT_ATOMS: atom_id res chain seq x y z
N MET A 1 6.78 13.69 -10.12
CA MET A 1 7.23 12.46 -9.42
C MET A 1 6.50 12.42 -8.09
N ILE A 2 5.78 11.35 -7.77
CA ILE A 2 5.04 11.23 -6.50
C ILE A 2 5.89 10.40 -5.54
N GLN A 3 6.20 10.94 -4.37
CA GLN A 3 6.92 10.22 -3.33
C GLN A 3 6.01 10.01 -2.12
N VAL A 4 5.93 8.77 -1.65
CA VAL A 4 5.08 8.38 -0.52
C VAL A 4 5.97 8.04 0.66
N ARG A 5 5.71 8.67 1.81
CA ARG A 5 6.31 8.29 3.10
C ARG A 5 5.23 7.69 3.99
N GLN A 6 5.45 6.45 4.43
CA GLN A 6 4.48 5.68 5.19
C GLN A 6 4.96 5.46 6.63
N GLN A 7 4.12 5.78 7.62
CA GLN A 7 4.29 5.35 9.00
C GLN A 7 3.06 4.55 9.45
N GLN A 8 3.27 3.32 9.92
CA GLN A 8 2.24 2.51 10.57
C GLN A 8 2.02 3.01 12.00
N VAL A 9 0.77 3.05 12.44
CA VAL A 9 0.35 3.39 13.80
C VAL A 9 -0.61 2.31 14.30
N ASN A 10 -0.82 2.17 15.61
CA ASN A 10 -1.68 1.11 16.16
C ASN A 10 -3.08 1.13 15.51
N GLY A 11 -3.38 0.10 14.69
CA GLY A 11 -4.65 -0.02 13.97
C GLY A 11 -4.83 0.94 12.79
N GLY A 12 -3.77 1.59 12.28
CA GLY A 12 -3.90 2.60 11.23
C GLY A 12 -2.59 2.94 10.53
N ALA A 13 -2.65 3.94 9.66
CA ALA A 13 -1.53 4.37 8.85
C ALA A 13 -1.56 5.90 8.65
N ARG A 14 -0.39 6.55 8.72
CA ARG A 14 -0.20 7.97 8.41
C ARG A 14 0.76 8.14 7.25
N MET A 15 0.29 8.77 6.18
CA MET A 15 1.05 8.91 4.94
C MET A 15 1.27 10.38 4.60
N GLY A 16 2.48 10.71 4.18
CA GLY A 16 2.77 11.94 3.45
C GLY A 16 2.91 11.63 1.97
N ILE A 17 2.04 12.20 1.13
CA ILE A 17 2.09 12.06 -0.32
C ILE A 17 2.61 13.38 -0.88
N LEU A 18 3.86 13.38 -1.33
CA LEU A 18 4.48 14.52 -2.00
C LEU A 18 4.00 14.54 -3.46
N ALA A 19 3.19 15.53 -3.79
CA ALA A 19 2.61 15.74 -5.12
C ALA A 19 2.84 17.21 -5.52
N GLU A 20 4.08 17.56 -5.88
CA GLU A 20 4.50 18.93 -6.19
C GLU A 20 3.48 19.68 -7.06
N PRO A 21 3.07 20.91 -6.67
CA PRO A 21 3.63 21.75 -5.61
C PRO A 21 3.00 21.54 -4.21
N MET A 22 2.24 20.46 -3.99
CA MET A 22 1.48 20.24 -2.76
C MET A 22 1.89 18.95 -2.03
N THR A 23 1.64 18.90 -0.74
CA THR A 23 1.71 17.67 0.06
C THR A 23 0.31 17.31 0.51
N ILE A 24 -0.04 16.02 0.45
CA ILE A 24 -1.25 15.51 1.09
C ILE A 24 -0.84 14.76 2.35
N HIS A 25 -1.34 15.23 3.49
CA HIS A 25 -1.30 14.47 4.73
C HIS A 25 -2.53 13.59 4.78
N TYR A 26 -2.30 12.29 4.92
CA TYR A 26 -3.35 11.30 4.98
C TYR A 26 -3.26 10.53 6.28
N ALA A 27 -4.39 10.33 6.94
CA ALA A 27 -4.51 9.48 8.12
C ALA A 27 -5.65 8.50 7.90
N ALA A 28 -5.37 7.22 8.16
CA ALA A 28 -6.36 6.16 8.16
C ALA A 28 -6.31 5.41 9.48
N VAL A 29 -7.47 5.18 10.09
CA VAL A 29 -7.62 4.35 11.28
C VAL A 29 -8.66 3.29 10.99
N ASN A 30 -8.30 2.02 11.16
CA ASN A 30 -9.25 0.92 11.14
C ASN A 30 -9.76 0.67 12.55
N LYS A 31 -11.08 0.71 12.70
CA LYS A 31 -11.76 0.25 13.90
C LYS A 31 -12.86 -0.71 13.51
N ASP A 32 -12.79 -1.93 14.02
CA ASP A 32 -13.81 -2.97 13.86
C ASP A 32 -14.22 -3.23 12.39
N GLY A 33 -13.24 -3.17 11.47
CA GLY A 33 -13.47 -3.40 10.03
C GLY A 33 -14.03 -2.20 9.27
N THR A 34 -14.13 -1.04 9.91
CA THR A 34 -14.42 0.24 9.27
C THR A 34 -13.17 1.13 9.28
N TRP A 35 -12.78 1.61 8.12
CA TRP A 35 -11.72 2.58 7.95
C TRP A 35 -12.28 4.00 8.06
N HIS A 36 -11.65 4.80 8.90
CA HIS A 36 -11.85 6.23 8.96
C HIS A 36 -10.65 6.91 8.34
N GLU A 37 -10.87 7.57 7.19
CA GLU A 37 -9.83 8.20 6.39
C GLU A 37 -10.03 9.72 6.34
N MET A 38 -8.94 10.44 6.56
CA MET A 38 -8.89 11.90 6.53
C MET A 38 -7.73 12.36 5.65
N GLY A 39 -7.94 13.46 4.93
CA GLY A 39 -6.93 14.06 4.08
C GLY A 39 -6.89 15.57 4.18
N ASP A 40 -5.70 16.10 4.45
CA ASP A 40 -5.38 17.52 4.38
C ASP A 40 -4.48 17.79 3.17
N ARG A 41 -4.81 18.81 2.40
CA ARG A 41 -3.94 19.36 1.36
C ARG A 41 -3.15 20.53 1.93
N ILE A 42 -1.83 20.44 1.83
CA ILE A 42 -0.89 21.45 2.27
C ILE A 42 -0.20 22.06 1.04
N LEU A 43 -0.30 23.38 0.92
CA LEU A 43 0.41 24.17 -0.08
C LEU A 43 1.41 25.08 0.64
N PRO A 44 2.62 25.31 0.07
CA PRO A 44 3.58 26.23 0.65
C PRO A 44 2.99 27.62 0.89
N GLY A 45 3.15 28.15 2.10
CA GLY A 45 2.67 29.47 2.49
C GLY A 45 1.15 29.61 2.62
N LYS A 46 0.40 28.51 2.60
CA LYS A 46 -1.05 28.49 2.82
C LYS A 46 -1.41 27.59 3.99
N GLU A 47 -2.53 27.91 4.63
CA GLU A 47 -3.12 27.04 5.63
C GLU A 47 -3.50 25.67 5.02
N PRO A 48 -3.34 24.57 5.78
CA PRO A 48 -3.86 23.26 5.38
C PRO A 48 -5.35 23.33 5.09
N VAL A 49 -5.77 22.65 4.02
CA VAL A 49 -7.19 22.53 3.64
C VAL A 49 -7.61 21.10 3.83
N PHE A 50 -8.60 20.86 4.70
CA PHE A 50 -9.25 19.56 4.82
C PHE A 50 -10.02 19.27 3.53
N ILE A 51 -9.57 18.28 2.76
CA ILE A 51 -10.08 18.01 1.41
C ILE A 51 -11.00 16.79 1.37
N PHE A 52 -10.89 15.87 2.33
CA PHE A 52 -11.83 14.76 2.44
C PHE A 52 -11.86 14.13 3.83
N GLU A 53 -13.03 13.56 4.12
CA GLU A 53 -13.26 12.59 5.18
C GLU A 53 -14.07 11.44 4.59
N LYS A 54 -13.71 10.19 4.92
CA LYS A 54 -14.43 9.00 4.48
C LYS A 54 -14.53 8.00 5.62
N ASN A 55 -15.69 7.33 5.68
CA ASN A 55 -15.89 6.14 6.48
C ASN A 55 -16.12 4.99 5.49
N LEU A 56 -15.13 4.12 5.34
CA LEU A 56 -15.14 3.03 4.37
C LEU A 56 -15.29 1.70 5.09
N LYS A 57 -16.26 0.89 4.65
CA LYS A 57 -16.40 -0.50 5.10
C LYS A 57 -16.01 -1.41 3.95
N CYS A 58 -15.14 -2.38 4.22
CA CYS A 58 -14.86 -3.42 3.23
C CYS A 58 -16.16 -4.23 3.00
N VAL A 59 -16.70 -4.19 1.77
CA VAL A 59 -17.96 -4.87 1.44
C VAL A 59 -17.73 -6.34 1.09
N ARG A 60 -16.53 -6.73 0.63
CA ARG A 60 -16.11 -8.11 0.34
C ARG A 60 -14.58 -8.20 0.20
N ASP A 61 -13.98 -9.20 0.84
CA ASP A 61 -12.53 -9.53 0.74
C ASP A 61 -12.25 -10.72 -0.19
N LYS A 62 -13.31 -11.36 -0.75
CA LYS A 62 -13.20 -12.73 -1.29
C LYS A 62 -12.79 -12.88 -2.76
N ASP A 63 -12.68 -11.81 -3.55
CA ASP A 63 -12.42 -11.95 -5.00
C ASP A 63 -11.39 -10.96 -5.56
N TRP A 64 -10.58 -10.31 -4.72
CA TRP A 64 -9.44 -9.54 -5.23
C TRP A 64 -8.24 -10.45 -5.48
N LEU A 65 -8.34 -11.28 -6.52
CA LEU A 65 -7.17 -11.89 -7.16
C LEU A 65 -6.45 -10.77 -7.93
N TRP A 66 -5.65 -9.96 -7.23
CA TRP A 66 -4.48 -9.37 -7.90
C TRP A 66 -3.70 -10.54 -8.52
N PRO A 67 -3.03 -10.38 -9.68
CA PRO A 67 -2.19 -11.43 -10.20
C PRO A 67 -1.05 -11.60 -9.20
N THR A 68 -1.23 -12.47 -8.21
CA THR A 68 -0.15 -13.05 -7.45
C THR A 68 0.81 -13.57 -8.48
N ARG A 69 1.98 -12.93 -8.57
CA ARG A 69 3.18 -13.49 -9.18
C ARG A 69 3.63 -14.67 -8.31
N SER A 70 2.76 -15.65 -8.17
CA SER A 70 3.05 -17.01 -7.76
C SER A 70 3.40 -17.76 -9.04
N ALA A 71 4.46 -17.32 -9.72
CA ALA A 71 5.26 -18.33 -10.40
C ALA A 71 5.79 -19.22 -9.26
N PRO A 72 5.53 -20.54 -9.27
CA PRO A 72 5.99 -21.41 -8.21
C PRO A 72 7.49 -21.20 -8.04
N SER A 73 7.90 -20.98 -6.80
CA SER A 73 9.30 -21.00 -6.40
C SER A 73 9.89 -22.30 -6.93
N ALA A 74 10.65 -22.24 -8.01
CA ALA A 74 11.64 -23.25 -8.28
C ALA A 74 12.59 -23.18 -7.08
N THR A 75 12.35 -24.04 -6.10
CA THR A 75 13.26 -24.26 -4.98
C THR A 75 14.65 -24.43 -5.58
N ARG A 76 15.65 -23.77 -5.00
CA ARG A 76 17.04 -23.76 -5.46
C ARG A 76 17.58 -25.17 -5.79
N ASP A 77 17.02 -26.20 -5.14
CA ASP A 77 17.32 -27.61 -5.38
C ASP A 77 16.83 -28.14 -6.74
N ALA A 78 15.72 -27.63 -7.29
CA ALA A 78 15.19 -28.03 -8.58
C ALA A 78 16.08 -27.60 -9.76
N ILE A 79 16.73 -26.43 -9.65
CA ILE A 79 17.66 -25.91 -10.66
C ILE A 79 18.96 -26.74 -10.67
N LEU A 80 19.46 -27.13 -9.50
CA LEU A 80 20.66 -27.97 -9.40
C LEU A 80 20.41 -29.42 -9.82
N GLN A 81 19.19 -29.94 -9.62
CA GLN A 81 18.83 -31.29 -10.07
C GLN A 81 18.71 -31.41 -11.59
N GLN A 82 18.39 -30.30 -12.28
CA GLN A 82 18.27 -30.29 -13.74
C GLN A 82 19.63 -30.22 -14.45
N MET A 83 20.66 -29.63 -13.82
CA MET A 83 22.03 -29.59 -14.36
C MET A 83 22.81 -30.90 -14.18
N SER A 84 22.40 -31.78 -13.27
CA SER A 84 23.07 -33.07 -13.00
C SER A 84 22.57 -34.24 -13.87
N ARG A 85 21.48 -34.08 -14.64
CA ARG A 85 20.85 -35.17 -15.41
C ARG A 85 21.19 -35.16 -16.90
N ASN A 86 22.31 -34.56 -17.31
CA ASN A 86 22.79 -34.69 -18.68
C ASN A 86 24.12 -35.46 -18.72
N PRO A 87 24.09 -36.80 -18.72
CA PRO A 87 25.22 -37.56 -19.24
C PRO A 87 25.26 -37.42 -20.76
N THR A 88 26.49 -37.39 -21.26
CA THR A 88 26.95 -37.12 -22.64
C THR A 88 26.17 -37.80 -23.74
#